data_AF-A0A7Y5RF07-F1
#
_entry.id   AF-A0A7Y5RF07-F1
#
_cell.length_a   1.000
_cell.length_b   1.000
_cell.length_c   1.000
_cell.angle_alpha   90.00
_cell.angle_beta   90.00
_cell.angle_gamma   90.00
#
_symmetry.space_group_name_H-M   'P 1'
#
loop_
_entity.id
_entity.type
_entity.pdbx_description
1 polymer ?
#
loop_
_entity_poly.entity_id
_entity_poly.type
_entity_poly.pdbx_seq_one_letter_code
_entity_poly.pdbx_strand_id
1 'polypeptide(L)'
;MSFDPAVFEAEVALRQILTEKLPSVAQDALEAGWDGPAVTRMAILNPNDRSEIDQALSPMLAELGLQHLDLKTAAIRLAERRAVRILGSGEDPIPHLGYFYRLMYEAGYPEELYELGYLEDEIFCSSEEPDVLRGWCREALENLLNPEIREKQRVEREAAVEEAHRQAERRLEAAEARRQAEKDWPYVWHSPERHRLLKERLRERFDQWPPLIVLLLGCCTLLGWSTGHWFVGLLLLLGVPPIVLLLSYWRLNRELRYERRAALLRLGYPEEKI
;
A
#
# COMPACT_ATOMS: atom_id res chain seq x y z
N MET A 1 7.32 43.04 18.55
CA MET A 1 8.32 41.93 18.41
C MET A 1 9.35 42.41 17.41
N SER A 2 10.62 41.98 17.46
CA SER A 2 11.58 42.36 16.42
C SER A 2 11.13 41.79 15.07
N PHE A 3 10.95 42.65 14.07
CA PHE A 3 10.63 42.23 12.70
C PHE A 3 11.75 41.33 12.16
N ASP A 4 11.38 40.17 11.62
CA ASP A 4 12.30 39.23 10.96
C ASP A 4 11.81 39.03 9.51
N PRO A 5 12.55 39.53 8.51
CA PRO A 5 12.18 39.42 7.10
C PRO A 5 11.94 37.96 6.66
N ALA A 6 12.72 37.00 7.16
CA ALA A 6 12.65 35.62 6.71
C ALA A 6 11.36 34.91 7.16
N VAL A 7 10.81 35.32 8.31
CA VAL A 7 9.50 34.85 8.78
C VAL A 7 8.37 35.59 8.16
N PHE A 8 8.49 36.91 8.02
CA PHE A 8 7.49 37.69 7.30
C PHE A 8 7.26 37.12 5.89
N GLU A 9 8.33 36.81 5.16
CA GLU A 9 8.28 36.16 3.85
C GLU A 9 7.47 34.85 3.88
N ALA A 10 7.77 33.98 4.85
CA ALA A 10 7.12 32.67 4.96
C ALA A 10 5.64 32.78 5.40
N GLU A 11 5.32 33.69 6.32
CA GLU A 11 3.94 33.96 6.76
C GLU A 11 3.10 34.57 5.63
N VAL A 12 3.69 35.45 4.81
CA VAL A 12 3.04 35.98 3.60
C VAL A 12 2.81 34.89 2.56
N ALA A 13 3.81 34.04 2.29
CA ALA A 13 3.70 32.94 1.32
C ALA A 13 2.56 31.97 1.67
N LEU A 14 2.44 31.62 2.96
CA LEU A 14 1.37 30.76 3.49
C LEU A 14 0.05 31.50 3.77
N ARG A 15 -0.02 32.81 3.49
CA ARG A 15 -1.20 33.66 3.72
C ARG A 15 -1.68 33.65 5.18
N GLN A 16 -0.75 33.52 6.13
CA GLN A 16 -1.04 33.54 7.57
C GLN A 16 -1.24 34.96 8.11
N ILE A 17 -0.67 35.96 7.43
CA ILE A 17 -0.92 37.37 7.72
C ILE A 17 -2.16 37.79 6.93
N LEU A 18 -3.20 38.19 7.66
CA LEU A 18 -4.37 38.83 7.07
C LEU A 18 -3.96 40.14 6.40
N THR A 19 -4.51 40.43 5.22
CA THR A 19 -4.19 41.64 4.45
C THR A 19 -4.29 42.91 5.30
N GLU A 20 -5.29 43.01 6.19
CA GLU A 20 -5.49 44.20 7.05
C GLU A 20 -4.38 44.40 8.09
N LYS A 21 -3.59 43.36 8.38
CA LYS A 21 -2.48 43.44 9.33
C LYS A 21 -1.16 43.85 8.68
N LEU A 22 -1.05 43.81 7.35
CA LEU A 22 0.18 44.18 6.64
C LEU A 22 0.67 45.60 6.96
N PRO A 23 -0.19 46.64 7.09
CA PRO A 23 0.25 47.97 7.51
C PRO A 23 0.91 47.98 8.88
N SER A 24 0.37 47.25 9.87
CA SER A 24 1.01 47.15 11.20
C SER A 24 2.35 46.42 11.15
N VAL A 25 2.48 45.38 10.33
CA VAL A 25 3.76 44.66 10.15
C VAL A 25 4.80 45.55 9.47
N ALA A 26 4.39 46.40 8.53
CA ALA A 26 5.27 47.39 7.93
C ALA A 26 5.73 48.46 8.93
N GLN A 27 4.88 48.86 9.90
CA GLN A 27 5.30 49.74 11.00
C GLN A 27 6.37 49.07 11.87
N ASP A 28 6.18 47.80 12.23
CA ASP A 28 7.20 47.02 12.96
C ASP A 28 8.52 46.93 12.16
N ALA A 29 8.45 46.85 10.83
CA ALA A 29 9.62 46.84 9.96
C ALA A 29 10.37 48.19 9.96
N LEU A 30 9.64 49.32 9.92
CA LEU A 30 10.23 50.66 10.07
C LEU A 30 10.91 50.83 11.43
N GLU A 31 10.26 50.38 12.51
CA GLU A 31 10.87 50.42 13.86
C GLU A 31 12.15 49.56 13.95
N ALA A 32 12.25 48.51 13.13
CA ALA A 32 13.44 47.68 12.99
C ALA A 32 14.51 48.25 12.04
N GLY A 33 14.29 49.43 11.45
CA GLY A 33 15.23 50.14 10.59
C GLY A 33 15.11 49.84 9.09
N TRP A 34 14.01 49.22 8.64
CA TRP A 34 13.73 48.97 7.23
C TRP A 34 13.00 50.15 6.58
N ASP A 35 13.67 51.29 6.50
CA ASP A 35 13.08 52.59 6.11
C ASP A 35 12.97 52.82 4.59
N GLY A 36 12.62 51.79 3.82
CA GLY A 36 12.46 51.92 2.38
C GLY A 36 11.12 52.56 1.98
N PRO A 37 11.03 53.15 0.77
CA PRO A 37 9.82 53.85 0.32
C PRO A 37 8.58 52.95 0.21
N ALA A 38 8.73 51.68 -0.17
CA ALA A 38 7.60 50.75 -0.26
C ALA A 38 7.13 50.31 1.14
N VAL A 39 8.04 50.04 2.07
CA VAL A 39 7.71 49.74 3.48
C VAL A 39 6.99 50.95 4.11
N THR A 40 7.50 52.16 3.91
CA THR A 40 6.89 53.41 4.40
C THR A 40 5.48 53.59 3.83
N ARG A 41 5.30 53.32 2.53
CA ARG A 41 3.98 53.38 1.89
C ARG A 41 3.02 52.37 2.50
N MET A 42 3.43 51.12 2.70
CA MET A 42 2.59 50.10 3.33
C MET A 42 2.17 50.50 4.75
N ALA A 43 3.08 51.08 5.53
CA ALA A 43 2.87 51.43 6.93
C ALA A 43 1.80 52.53 7.16
N ILE A 44 1.56 53.38 6.16
CA ILE A 44 0.58 54.48 6.24
C ILE A 44 -0.79 54.13 5.63
N LEU A 45 -0.93 52.97 4.97
CA LEU A 45 -2.19 52.56 4.36
C LEU A 45 -3.26 52.29 5.43
N ASN A 46 -4.51 52.59 5.09
CA ASN A 46 -5.65 52.25 5.93
C ASN A 46 -5.84 50.71 5.91
N PRO A 47 -5.92 50.05 7.07
CA PRO A 47 -6.14 48.60 7.16
C PRO A 47 -7.36 48.07 6.38
N ASN A 48 -8.36 48.93 6.13
CA ASN A 48 -9.57 48.54 5.41
C ASN A 48 -9.42 48.57 3.86
N ASP A 49 -8.38 49.22 3.33
CA ASP A 49 -8.20 49.44 1.90
C ASP A 49 -7.40 48.29 1.25
N ARG A 50 -8.00 47.09 1.26
CA ARG A 50 -7.36 45.83 0.79
C ARG A 50 -6.69 45.94 -0.58
N SER A 51 -7.33 46.62 -1.55
CA SER A 51 -6.78 46.76 -2.90
C SER A 51 -5.47 47.56 -2.94
N GLU A 52 -5.30 48.56 -2.09
CA GLU A 52 -4.06 49.34 -2.04
C GLU A 52 -2.95 48.54 -1.36
N ILE A 53 -3.32 47.78 -0.32
CA ILE A 53 -2.41 46.88 0.39
C ILE A 53 -1.87 45.80 -0.56
N ASP A 54 -2.75 45.15 -1.33
CA ASP A 54 -2.33 44.12 -2.28
C ASP A 54 -1.38 44.66 -3.36
N GLN A 55 -1.62 45.90 -3.83
CA GLN A 55 -0.73 46.57 -4.79
C GLN A 55 0.62 46.98 -4.17
N ALA A 56 0.65 47.32 -2.88
CA ALA A 56 1.86 47.72 -2.17
C ALA A 56 2.71 46.52 -1.70
N LEU A 57 2.12 45.33 -1.56
CA LEU A 57 2.81 44.16 -1.01
C LEU A 57 3.99 43.71 -1.89
N SER A 58 3.80 43.57 -3.20
CA SER A 58 4.87 43.10 -4.09
C SER A 58 6.09 44.05 -4.12
N PRO A 59 5.91 45.38 -4.26
CA PRO A 59 7.02 46.33 -4.10
C PRO A 59 7.71 46.25 -2.73
N MET A 60 6.95 46.10 -1.64
CA MET A 60 7.51 45.97 -0.30
C MET A 60 8.36 44.70 -0.16
N LEU A 61 7.89 43.56 -0.67
CA LEU A 61 8.66 42.30 -0.66
C LEU A 61 9.97 42.46 -1.44
N ALA A 62 9.93 43.08 -2.62
CA ALA A 62 11.12 43.33 -3.43
C ALA A 62 12.13 44.25 -2.72
N GLU A 63 11.65 45.29 -2.03
CA GLU A 63 12.48 46.22 -1.26
C GLU A 63 13.15 45.57 -0.05
N LEU A 64 12.44 44.66 0.61
CA LEU A 64 12.99 43.84 1.69
C LEU A 64 13.96 42.74 1.20
N GLY A 65 14.18 42.65 -0.11
CA GLY A 65 15.01 41.60 -0.73
C GLY A 65 14.40 40.21 -0.67
N LEU A 66 13.09 40.12 -0.43
CA LEU A 66 12.35 38.88 -0.30
C LEU A 66 11.89 38.38 -1.68
N GLN A 67 11.97 37.08 -1.88
CA GLN A 67 11.55 36.41 -3.10
C GLN A 67 10.22 35.67 -2.87
N HIS A 68 9.57 35.27 -3.96
CA HIS A 68 8.44 34.34 -3.82
C HIS A 68 8.97 32.99 -3.37
N LEU A 69 8.77 32.70 -2.08
CA LEU A 69 9.11 31.44 -1.48
C LEU A 69 8.04 30.39 -1.81
N ASP A 70 8.45 29.15 -2.10
CA ASP A 70 7.51 28.06 -2.28
C ASP A 70 6.85 27.70 -0.94
N LEU A 71 5.60 27.20 -1.01
CA LEU A 71 4.80 26.91 0.18
C LEU A 71 5.47 25.89 1.11
N LYS A 72 6.21 24.92 0.56
CA LYS A 72 6.91 23.89 1.35
C LYS A 72 8.05 24.49 2.14
N THR A 73 8.95 25.23 1.49
CA THR A 73 10.04 25.92 2.19
C THR A 73 9.51 26.92 3.22
N ALA A 74 8.36 27.56 2.96
CA ALA A 74 7.75 28.50 3.90
C ALA A 74 7.34 27.80 5.19
N ALA A 75 6.62 26.68 5.05
CA ALA A 75 6.16 25.90 6.20
C ALA A 75 7.34 25.32 6.98
N ILE A 76 8.35 24.78 6.31
CA ILE A 76 9.56 24.25 6.96
C ILE A 76 10.26 25.36 7.74
N ARG A 77 10.45 26.54 7.15
CA ARG A 77 11.12 27.66 7.83
C ARG A 77 10.35 28.13 9.07
N LEU A 78 9.02 28.23 9.00
CA LEU A 78 8.19 28.58 10.15
C LEU A 78 8.22 27.50 11.23
N ALA A 79 8.17 26.23 10.83
CA ALA A 79 8.26 25.10 11.75
C ALA A 79 9.63 25.06 12.45
N GLU A 80 10.73 25.23 11.73
CA GLU A 80 12.09 25.29 12.29
C GLU A 80 12.21 26.43 13.31
N ARG A 81 11.72 27.65 12.97
CA ARG A 81 11.75 28.75 13.94
C ARG A 81 10.91 28.46 15.19
N ARG A 82 9.72 27.87 15.02
CA ARG A 82 8.86 27.48 16.14
C ARG A 82 9.55 26.42 17.01
N ALA A 83 10.19 25.44 16.39
CA ALA A 83 10.94 24.39 17.07
C ALA A 83 12.12 24.96 17.88
N VAL A 84 12.94 25.83 17.27
CA VAL A 84 14.04 26.53 17.96
C VAL A 84 13.52 27.29 19.18
N ARG A 85 12.38 27.97 19.05
CA ARG A 85 11.76 28.68 20.17
C ARG A 85 11.35 27.72 21.29
N ILE A 86 10.59 26.68 20.97
CA ILE A 86 10.06 25.72 21.97
C ILE A 86 11.20 25.05 22.72
N LEU A 87 12.22 24.56 21.98
CA LEU A 87 13.39 23.91 22.57
C LEU A 87 14.23 24.90 23.39
N GLY A 88 14.40 26.13 22.90
CA GLY A 88 15.17 27.17 23.59
C GLY A 88 14.51 27.73 24.84
N SER A 89 13.17 27.81 24.89
CA SER A 89 12.42 28.28 26.07
C SER A 89 12.06 27.17 27.05
N GLY A 90 12.12 25.90 26.63
CA GLY A 90 11.67 24.76 27.42
C GLY A 90 10.14 24.68 27.55
N GLU A 91 9.40 25.32 26.63
CA GLU A 91 7.93 25.21 26.52
C GLU A 91 7.51 23.73 26.36
N ASP A 92 6.32 23.37 26.86
CA ASP A 92 5.73 22.05 26.59
C ASP A 92 5.39 21.96 25.09
N PRO A 93 5.93 20.98 24.34
CA PRO A 93 5.70 20.91 22.89
C PRO A 93 4.30 20.43 22.52
N ILE A 94 3.61 19.67 23.38
CA ILE A 94 2.34 19.01 23.02
C ILE A 94 1.26 20.02 22.58
N PRO A 95 1.00 21.14 23.28
CA PRO A 95 0.02 22.13 22.85
C PRO A 95 0.33 22.81 21.51
N HIS A 96 1.54 22.62 20.97
CA HIS A 96 1.97 23.22 19.71
C HIS A 96 1.83 22.30 18.51
N LEU A 97 1.46 21.02 18.69
CA LEU A 97 1.38 20.06 17.58
C LEU A 97 0.38 20.46 16.50
N GLY A 98 -0.81 20.97 16.89
CA GLY A 98 -1.79 21.48 15.93
C GLY A 98 -1.28 22.63 15.04
N TYR A 99 -0.27 23.39 15.50
CA TYR A 99 0.39 24.38 14.64
C TYR A 99 1.22 23.72 13.54
N PHE A 100 1.99 22.69 13.87
CA PHE A 100 2.79 21.93 12.89
C PHE A 100 1.90 21.17 11.90
N TYR A 101 0.81 20.56 12.39
CA TYR A 101 -0.19 19.92 11.52
C TYR A 101 -0.79 20.93 10.53
N ARG A 102 -1.16 22.14 11.00
CA ARG A 102 -1.69 23.19 10.13
C ARG A 102 -0.68 23.62 9.07
N LEU A 103 0.58 23.83 9.43
CA LEU A 103 1.65 24.15 8.49
C LEU A 103 1.83 23.06 7.43
N MET A 104 1.84 21.79 7.87
CA MET A 104 1.93 20.64 6.98
C MET A 104 0.77 20.62 5.97
N TYR A 105 -0.46 20.84 6.44
CA TYR A 105 -1.65 20.88 5.60
C TYR A 105 -1.62 22.04 4.59
N GLU A 106 -1.33 23.26 5.05
CA GLU A 106 -1.27 24.46 4.20
C GLU A 106 -0.20 24.36 3.09
N ALA A 107 0.91 23.67 3.37
CA ALA A 107 2.00 23.46 2.41
C ALA A 107 1.84 22.22 1.51
N GLY A 108 0.73 21.49 1.62
CA GLY A 108 0.49 20.30 0.81
C GLY A 108 1.37 19.12 1.19
N TYR A 109 1.52 18.87 2.49
CA TYR A 109 2.20 17.71 3.07
C TYR A 109 3.70 17.63 2.69
N PRO A 110 4.54 18.58 3.14
CA PRO A 110 6.00 18.43 3.06
C PRO A 110 6.48 17.27 3.94
N GLU A 111 7.33 16.41 3.40
CA GLU A 111 7.79 15.16 4.04
C GLU A 111 8.57 15.42 5.34
N GLU A 112 9.26 16.57 5.39
CA GLU A 112 10.04 17.05 6.53
C GLU A 112 9.15 17.35 7.76
N LEU A 113 7.86 17.61 7.55
CA LEU A 113 6.91 17.87 8.64
C LEU A 113 6.08 16.65 9.02
N TYR A 114 6.24 15.49 8.37
CA TYR A 114 5.39 14.33 8.63
C TYR A 114 5.46 13.86 10.09
N GLU A 115 6.66 13.80 10.67
CA GLU A 115 6.82 13.31 12.05
C GLU A 115 6.06 14.19 13.04
N LEU A 116 6.13 15.52 12.90
CA LEU A 116 5.43 16.45 13.78
C LEU A 116 3.94 16.59 13.44
N GLY A 117 3.60 16.53 12.15
CA GLY A 117 2.25 16.72 11.68
C GLY A 117 1.33 15.58 12.09
N TYR A 118 1.78 14.32 12.02
CA TYR A 118 0.98 13.16 12.42
C TYR A 118 1.05 12.87 13.92
N LEU A 119 1.99 13.47 14.65
CA LEU A 119 2.18 13.20 16.08
C LEU A 119 0.94 13.54 16.92
N GLU A 120 0.16 14.53 16.53
CA GLU A 120 -1.09 14.88 17.22
C GLU A 120 -2.08 13.71 17.21
N ASP A 121 -2.25 13.05 16.06
CA ASP A 121 -3.12 11.89 15.90
C ASP A 121 -2.57 10.67 16.66
N GLU A 122 -1.26 10.46 16.63
CA GLU A 122 -0.59 9.38 17.35
C GLU A 122 -0.72 9.54 18.87
N ILE A 123 -0.51 10.75 19.39
CA ILE A 123 -0.68 11.09 20.80
C ILE A 123 -2.13 10.92 21.24
N PHE A 124 -3.09 11.38 20.43
CA PHE A 124 -4.51 11.24 20.76
C PHE A 124 -4.93 9.77 20.87
N CYS A 125 -4.33 8.88 20.06
CA CYS A 125 -4.59 7.45 20.08
C CYS A 125 -3.73 6.65 21.08
N SER A 126 -2.74 7.28 21.70
CA SER A 126 -1.77 6.61 22.55
C SER A 126 -2.24 6.44 24.00
N SER A 127 -1.82 5.36 24.65
CA SER A 127 -2.01 5.12 26.09
C SER A 127 -0.75 5.42 26.92
N GLU A 128 0.27 6.00 26.29
CA GLU A 128 1.56 6.27 26.93
C GLU A 128 1.48 7.40 27.96
N GLU A 129 2.45 7.41 28.88
CA GLU A 129 2.54 8.45 29.90
C GLU A 129 2.91 9.82 29.30
N PRO A 130 2.39 10.94 29.84
CA PRO A 130 2.63 12.28 29.28
C PRO A 130 4.11 12.65 29.10
N ASP A 131 4.99 12.17 29.99
CA ASP A 131 6.42 12.47 29.91
C ASP A 131 7.11 11.71 28.75
N VAL A 132 6.63 10.52 28.41
CA VAL A 132 7.07 9.77 27.22
C VAL A 132 6.66 10.52 25.96
N LEU A 133 5.40 10.98 25.90
CA LEU A 133 4.88 11.76 24.77
C LEU A 133 5.64 13.07 24.57
N ARG A 134 5.99 13.76 25.65
CA ARG A 134 6.86 14.95 25.60
C ARG A 134 8.26 14.61 25.06
N GLY A 135 8.80 13.45 25.43
CA GLY A 135 10.05 12.93 24.89
C GLY A 135 9.98 12.79 23.37
N TRP A 136 8.94 12.12 22.86
CA TRP A 136 8.72 11.95 21.42
C TRP A 136 8.58 13.29 20.68
N CYS A 137 7.82 14.22 21.25
CA CYS A 137 7.68 15.56 20.66
C CYS A 137 9.01 16.30 20.59
N ARG A 138 9.84 16.22 21.64
CA ARG A 138 11.16 16.85 21.67
C ARG A 138 12.09 16.23 20.63
N GLU A 139 12.12 14.91 20.55
CA GLU A 139 12.88 14.18 19.54
C GLU A 139 12.47 14.59 18.13
N ALA A 140 11.17 14.67 17.84
CA ALA A 140 10.67 15.09 16.53
C ALA A 140 11.05 16.56 16.20
N LEU A 141 11.04 17.46 17.19
CA LEU A 141 11.51 18.84 16.99
C LEU A 141 13.01 18.91 16.74
N GLU A 142 13.80 18.10 17.44
CA GLU A 142 15.26 18.01 17.23
C GLU A 142 15.58 17.42 15.84
N ASN A 143 14.84 16.40 15.41
CA ASN A 143 14.95 15.81 14.08
C ASN A 143 14.65 16.83 12.98
N LEU A 144 13.61 17.65 13.14
CA LEU A 144 13.28 18.72 12.20
C LEU A 144 14.46 19.69 12.01
N LEU A 145 15.17 20.01 13.08
CA LEU A 145 16.31 20.93 13.05
C LEU A 145 17.60 20.28 12.53
N ASN A 146 17.68 18.96 12.47
CA ASN A 146 18.86 18.23 12.02
C ASN A 146 18.74 17.75 10.57
N PRO A 147 19.41 18.39 9.60
CA PRO A 147 19.31 18.02 8.18
C PRO A 147 19.82 16.61 7.88
N GLU A 148 20.82 16.11 8.62
CA GLU A 148 21.37 14.77 8.39
C GLU A 148 20.38 13.67 8.78
N ILE A 149 19.63 13.90 9.87
CA ILE A 149 18.58 12.96 10.30
C ILE A 149 17.43 12.97 9.30
N ARG A 150 17.00 14.16 8.84
CA ARG A 150 15.95 14.28 7.80
C ARG A 150 16.32 13.54 6.53
N GLU A 151 17.55 13.72 6.06
CA GLU A 151 18.07 13.03 4.87
C GLU A 151 18.03 11.51 5.04
N LYS A 152 18.52 11.01 6.19
CA LYS A 152 18.53 9.59 6.50
C LYS A 152 17.10 9.01 6.54
N GLN A 153 16.17 9.69 7.21
CA GLN A 153 14.77 9.27 7.28
C GLN A 153 14.11 9.27 5.90
N ARG A 154 14.43 10.23 5.03
CA ARG A 154 13.91 10.24 3.66
C ARG A 154 14.37 9.01 2.88
N VAL A 155 15.66 8.69 2.94
CA VAL A 155 16.23 7.49 2.29
C VAL A 155 15.59 6.21 2.83
N GLU A 156 15.38 6.10 4.14
CA GLU A 156 14.72 4.94 4.75
C GLU A 156 13.26 4.80 4.31
N ARG A 157 12.52 5.91 4.19
CA ARG A 157 11.13 5.91 3.70
C ARG A 157 11.05 5.54 2.23
N GLU A 158 11.92 6.08 1.39
CA GLU A 158 12.01 5.72 -0.04
C GLU A 158 12.28 4.22 -0.20
N ALA A 159 13.22 3.67 0.57
CA ALA A 159 13.52 2.24 0.57
C ALA A 159 12.33 1.39 1.03
N ALA A 160 11.60 1.82 2.06
CA ALA A 160 10.40 1.14 2.55
C ALA A 160 9.26 1.16 1.52
N VAL A 161 9.06 2.28 0.82
CA VAL A 161 8.08 2.39 -0.27
C VAL A 161 8.44 1.46 -1.43
N GLU A 162 9.72 1.42 -1.82
CA GLU A 162 10.19 0.52 -2.87
C GLU A 162 10.02 -0.95 -2.48
N GLU A 163 10.32 -1.32 -1.23
CA GLU A 163 10.06 -2.67 -0.74
C GLU A 163 8.57 -3.01 -0.74
N ALA A 164 7.71 -2.10 -0.28
CA ALA A 164 6.26 -2.28 -0.29
C ALA A 164 5.73 -2.47 -1.72
N HIS A 165 6.23 -1.71 -2.69
CA HIS A 165 5.90 -1.86 -4.10
C HIS A 165 6.31 -3.25 -4.63
N ARG A 166 7.55 -3.67 -4.36
CA ARG A 166 8.04 -5.02 -4.75
C ARG A 166 7.22 -6.13 -4.11
N GLN A 167 6.81 -5.98 -2.85
CA GLN A 167 5.93 -6.94 -2.20
C GLN A 167 4.52 -6.97 -2.83
N ALA A 168 3.98 -5.82 -3.21
CA ALA A 168 2.70 -5.72 -3.90
C ALA A 168 2.74 -6.38 -5.29
N GLU A 169 3.81 -6.17 -6.07
CA GLU A 169 4.03 -6.84 -7.35
C GLU A 169 4.09 -8.36 -7.18
N ARG A 170 4.88 -8.87 -6.22
CA ARG A 170 4.93 -10.32 -5.93
C ARG A 170 3.55 -10.88 -5.55
N ARG A 171 2.74 -10.12 -4.81
CA ARG A 171 1.37 -10.52 -4.47
C ARG A 171 0.47 -10.55 -5.70
N LEU A 172 0.63 -9.60 -6.63
CA LEU A 172 -0.10 -9.56 -7.88
C LEU A 172 0.28 -10.74 -8.77
N GLU A 173 1.57 -10.99 -8.98
CA GLU A 173 2.08 -12.14 -9.73
C GLU A 173 1.59 -13.46 -9.14
N ALA A 174 1.65 -13.62 -7.81
CA ALA A 174 1.12 -14.80 -7.14
C ALA A 174 -0.39 -14.96 -7.34
N ALA A 175 -1.15 -13.85 -7.35
CA ALA A 175 -2.59 -13.86 -7.63
C ALA A 175 -2.89 -14.22 -9.08
N GLU A 176 -2.12 -13.72 -10.04
CA GLU A 176 -2.24 -14.07 -11.46
C GLU A 176 -1.86 -15.52 -11.72
N ALA A 177 -0.78 -16.01 -11.12
CA ALA A 177 -0.39 -17.41 -11.17
C ALA A 177 -1.49 -18.32 -10.61
N ARG A 178 -2.15 -17.92 -9.52
CA ARG A 178 -3.34 -18.63 -8.99
C ARG A 178 -4.50 -18.61 -9.98
N ARG A 179 -4.84 -17.46 -10.55
CA ARG A 179 -5.92 -17.34 -11.57
C ARG A 179 -5.65 -18.18 -12.81
N GLN A 180 -4.38 -18.28 -13.23
CA GLN A 180 -3.99 -19.08 -14.36
C GLN A 180 -4.05 -20.58 -14.02
N ALA A 181 -3.55 -20.98 -12.84
CA ALA A 181 -3.68 -22.34 -12.34
C ALA A 181 -5.17 -22.76 -12.25
N GLU A 182 -6.06 -21.88 -11.80
CA GLU A 182 -7.50 -22.13 -11.72
C GLU A 182 -8.17 -22.47 -13.06
N LYS A 183 -7.55 -22.18 -14.21
CA LYS A 183 -8.10 -22.48 -15.55
C LYS A 183 -7.77 -23.90 -16.05
N ASP A 184 -6.74 -24.53 -15.50
CA ASP A 184 -6.21 -25.81 -16.00
C ASP A 184 -6.46 -26.98 -15.03
N TRP A 185 -6.13 -28.21 -15.46
CA TRP A 185 -6.15 -29.36 -14.53
C TRP A 185 -5.10 -29.12 -13.43
N PRO A 186 -5.37 -29.39 -12.15
CA PRO A 186 -6.53 -30.09 -11.57
C PRO A 186 -7.73 -29.23 -11.14
N TYR A 187 -7.72 -27.93 -11.36
CA TYR A 187 -8.70 -27.00 -10.78
C TYR A 187 -10.05 -27.06 -11.52
N VAL A 188 -10.03 -27.16 -12.85
CA VAL A 188 -11.23 -27.34 -13.67
C VAL A 188 -11.48 -28.82 -13.94
N TRP A 189 -12.60 -29.35 -13.44
CA TRP A 189 -12.96 -30.75 -13.66
C TRP A 189 -13.16 -31.09 -15.14
N HIS A 190 -13.50 -30.15 -16.00
CA HIS A 190 -13.70 -30.38 -17.44
C HIS A 190 -12.58 -29.83 -18.32
N SER A 191 -11.35 -29.69 -17.80
CA SER A 191 -10.24 -29.19 -18.61
C SER A 191 -9.81 -30.20 -19.71
N PRO A 192 -9.32 -29.71 -20.87
CA PRO A 192 -8.76 -30.55 -21.93
C PRO A 192 -7.63 -31.47 -21.42
N GLU A 193 -6.81 -30.97 -20.50
CA GLU A 193 -5.71 -31.71 -19.88
C GLU A 193 -6.20 -32.91 -19.07
N ARG A 194 -7.29 -32.76 -18.29
CA ARG A 194 -7.88 -33.90 -17.57
C ARG A 194 -8.31 -34.98 -18.55
N HIS A 195 -8.98 -34.60 -19.63
CA HIS A 195 -9.44 -35.56 -20.63
C HIS A 195 -8.26 -36.30 -21.28
N ARG A 196 -7.17 -35.58 -21.55
CA ARG A 196 -5.92 -36.17 -22.04
C ARG A 196 -5.33 -37.16 -21.04
N LEU A 197 -5.18 -36.76 -19.78
CA LEU A 197 -4.61 -37.57 -18.71
C LEU A 197 -5.47 -38.81 -18.38
N LEU A 198 -6.80 -38.66 -18.41
CA LEU A 198 -7.75 -39.76 -18.29
C LEU A 198 -7.59 -40.76 -19.44
N LYS A 199 -7.44 -40.28 -20.68
CA LYS A 199 -7.24 -41.12 -21.86
C LYS A 199 -5.89 -41.85 -21.81
N GLU A 200 -4.83 -41.17 -21.41
CA GLU A 200 -3.49 -41.76 -21.24
C GLU A 200 -3.52 -42.87 -20.18
N ARG A 201 -4.06 -42.62 -18.99
CA ARG A 201 -4.17 -43.64 -17.93
C ARG A 201 -5.13 -44.78 -18.26
N LEU A 202 -6.23 -44.52 -18.98
CA LEU A 202 -7.11 -45.57 -19.48
C LEU A 202 -6.37 -46.47 -20.46
N ARG A 203 -5.54 -45.90 -21.35
CA ARG A 203 -4.72 -46.65 -22.30
C ARG A 203 -3.69 -47.52 -21.57
N GLU A 204 -2.95 -46.97 -20.62
CA GLU A 204 -1.99 -47.72 -19.79
C GLU A 204 -2.65 -48.89 -19.06
N ARG A 205 -3.86 -48.69 -18.52
CA ARG A 205 -4.63 -49.78 -17.90
C ARG A 205 -5.10 -50.80 -18.92
N PHE A 206 -5.59 -50.37 -20.07
CA PHE A 206 -6.04 -51.25 -21.13
C PHE A 206 -4.91 -52.14 -21.65
N ASP A 207 -3.68 -51.62 -21.72
CA ASP A 207 -2.49 -52.39 -22.11
C ASP A 207 -2.15 -53.51 -21.10
N GLN A 208 -2.67 -53.43 -19.86
CA GLN A 208 -2.54 -54.48 -18.83
C GLN A 208 -3.64 -55.55 -18.90
N TRP A 209 -4.66 -55.37 -19.73
CA TRP A 209 -5.81 -56.28 -19.83
C TRP A 209 -5.67 -57.49 -20.77
N PRO A 210 -4.77 -57.54 -21.77
CA PRO A 210 -4.61 -58.73 -22.61
C PRO A 210 -4.54 -60.05 -21.83
N PRO A 211 -3.77 -60.18 -20.73
CA PRO A 211 -3.76 -61.42 -19.96
C PRO A 211 -5.12 -61.74 -19.32
N LEU A 212 -5.86 -60.76 -18.81
CA LEU A 212 -7.19 -60.96 -18.22
C LEU A 212 -8.22 -61.38 -19.26
N ILE A 213 -8.19 -60.77 -20.44
CA ILE A 213 -9.09 -61.10 -21.56
C ILE A 213 -8.81 -62.54 -22.04
N VAL A 214 -7.53 -62.91 -22.21
CA VAL A 214 -7.13 -64.28 -22.58
C VAL A 214 -7.60 -65.29 -21.54
N LEU A 215 -7.48 -64.97 -20.24
CA LEU A 215 -7.92 -65.82 -19.15
C LEU A 215 -9.45 -65.98 -19.14
N LEU A 216 -10.19 -64.89 -19.35
CA LEU A 216 -11.66 -64.90 -19.48
C LEU A 216 -12.14 -65.72 -20.67
N LEU A 217 -11.50 -65.57 -21.84
CA LEU A 217 -11.77 -66.38 -23.03
C LEU A 217 -11.50 -67.87 -22.75
N GLY A 218 -10.37 -68.18 -22.11
CA GLY A 218 -10.03 -69.53 -21.66
C GLY A 218 -11.09 -70.13 -20.73
N CYS A 219 -11.52 -69.39 -19.70
CA CYS A 219 -12.58 -69.85 -18.80
C CYS A 219 -13.93 -70.03 -19.51
N CYS A 220 -14.32 -69.14 -20.42
CA CYS A 220 -15.57 -69.25 -21.16
C CYS A 220 -15.60 -70.46 -22.09
N THR A 221 -14.48 -70.74 -22.77
CA THR A 221 -14.35 -71.94 -23.63
C THR A 221 -14.42 -73.24 -22.82
N LEU A 222 -13.73 -73.30 -21.67
CA LEU A 222 -13.80 -74.45 -20.76
C LEU A 222 -15.20 -74.68 -20.18
N LEU A 223 -15.91 -73.60 -19.81
CA LEU A 223 -17.29 -73.67 -19.32
C LEU A 223 -18.28 -74.12 -20.40
N GLY A 224 -18.14 -73.58 -21.61
CA GLY A 224 -18.96 -73.99 -22.75
C GLY A 224 -18.78 -75.48 -23.08
N TRP A 225 -17.54 -75.96 -23.01
CA TRP A 225 -17.23 -77.37 -23.26
C TRP A 225 -17.75 -78.31 -22.18
N SER A 226 -17.61 -77.95 -20.90
CA SER A 226 -17.97 -78.84 -19.78
C SER A 226 -19.47 -78.94 -19.52
N THR A 227 -20.22 -77.87 -19.75
CA THR A 227 -21.66 -77.80 -19.42
C THR A 227 -22.58 -77.97 -20.62
N GLY A 228 -22.07 -77.86 -21.85
CA GLY A 228 -22.87 -77.84 -23.07
C GLY A 228 -23.69 -76.55 -23.28
N HIS A 229 -23.64 -75.60 -22.34
CA HIS A 229 -24.41 -74.36 -22.37
C HIS A 229 -23.59 -73.18 -22.88
N TRP A 230 -23.26 -73.18 -24.18
CA TRP A 230 -22.50 -72.11 -24.85
C TRP A 230 -23.12 -70.70 -24.67
N PHE A 231 -24.44 -70.63 -24.48
CA PHE A 231 -25.15 -69.36 -24.23
C PHE A 231 -24.68 -68.65 -22.95
N VAL A 232 -24.36 -69.40 -21.89
CA VAL A 232 -23.86 -68.82 -20.63
C VAL A 232 -22.45 -68.23 -20.83
N GLY A 233 -21.60 -68.93 -21.59
CA GLY A 233 -20.28 -68.43 -21.97
C GLY A 233 -20.37 -67.14 -22.81
N LEU A 234 -21.32 -67.08 -23.75
CA LEU A 234 -21.56 -65.88 -24.56
C LEU A 234 -22.04 -64.69 -23.70
N LEU A 235 -22.98 -64.91 -22.77
CA LEU A 235 -23.46 -63.88 -21.86
C LEU A 235 -22.33 -63.32 -20.98
N LEU A 236 -21.45 -64.18 -20.46
CA LEU A 236 -20.29 -63.74 -19.69
C LEU A 236 -19.29 -62.96 -20.54
N LEU A 237 -19.02 -63.40 -21.76
CA LEU A 237 -18.11 -62.74 -22.68
C LEU A 237 -18.61 -61.36 -23.11
N LEU A 238 -19.93 -61.18 -23.26
CA LEU A 238 -20.53 -59.89 -23.60
C LEU A 238 -20.76 -59.00 -22.37
N GLY A 239 -21.05 -59.58 -21.20
CA GLY A 239 -21.41 -58.84 -19.99
C GLY A 239 -20.23 -58.41 -19.14
N VAL A 240 -19.19 -59.24 -19.02
CA VAL A 240 -18.06 -58.98 -18.12
C VAL A 240 -17.16 -57.83 -18.60
N PRO A 241 -16.74 -57.75 -19.88
CA PRO A 241 -15.89 -56.65 -20.35
C PRO A 241 -16.46 -55.24 -20.15
N PRO A 242 -17.73 -54.92 -20.47
CA PRO A 242 -18.26 -53.58 -20.23
C PRO A 242 -18.36 -53.26 -18.73
N ILE A 243 -18.66 -54.24 -17.87
CA ILE A 243 -18.65 -54.03 -16.40
C ILE A 243 -17.25 -53.72 -15.91
N VAL A 244 -16.23 -54.46 -16.39
CA VAL A 244 -14.82 -54.22 -16.00
C VAL A 244 -14.33 -52.86 -16.51
N LEU A 245 -14.73 -52.43 -17.71
CA LEU A 245 -14.48 -51.06 -18.23
C LEU A 245 -15.13 -49.99 -17.37
N LEU A 246 -16.41 -50.18 -17.00
CA LEU A 246 -17.13 -49.25 -16.15
C LEU A 246 -16.48 -49.10 -14.77
N LEU A 247 -16.13 -50.22 -14.12
CA LEU A 247 -15.48 -50.22 -12.81
C LEU A 247 -14.09 -49.60 -12.86
N SER A 248 -13.33 -49.87 -13.92
CA SER A 248 -11.98 -49.32 -14.09
C SER A 248 -12.00 -47.82 -14.37
N TYR A 249 -12.96 -47.37 -15.19
CA TYR A 249 -13.25 -45.95 -15.40
C TYR A 249 -13.66 -45.28 -14.08
N TRP A 250 -14.57 -45.88 -13.32
CA TRP A 250 -15.02 -45.34 -12.03
C TRP A 250 -13.87 -45.22 -11.02
N ARG A 251 -13.04 -46.25 -10.90
CA ARG A 251 -11.85 -46.24 -10.03
C ARG A 251 -10.86 -45.16 -10.43
N LEU A 252 -10.54 -45.06 -11.73
CA LEU A 252 -9.63 -44.03 -12.25
C LEU A 252 -10.19 -42.62 -12.00
N ASN A 253 -11.49 -42.44 -12.21
CA ASN A 253 -12.15 -41.17 -11.93
C ASN A 253 -12.09 -40.80 -10.44
N ARG A 254 -12.19 -41.79 -9.55
CA ARG A 254 -12.04 -41.59 -8.10
C ARG A 254 -10.61 -41.20 -7.73
N GLU A 255 -9.60 -41.82 -8.31
CA GLU A 255 -8.18 -41.45 -8.13
C GLU A 255 -7.93 -40.00 -8.58
N LEU A 256 -8.45 -39.60 -9.73
CA LEU A 256 -8.34 -38.22 -10.22
C LEU A 256 -9.05 -37.20 -9.30
N ARG A 257 -10.16 -37.57 -8.65
CA ARG A 257 -10.78 -36.71 -7.61
C ARG A 257 -9.88 -36.53 -6.40
N TYR A 258 -9.21 -37.60 -5.95
CA TYR A 258 -8.28 -37.53 -4.83
C TYR A 258 -7.05 -36.69 -5.17
N GLU A 259 -6.48 -36.84 -6.36
CA GLU A 259 -5.37 -36.01 -6.85
C GLU A 259 -5.77 -34.54 -6.91
N ARG A 260 -6.96 -34.23 -7.41
CA ARG A 260 -7.52 -32.87 -7.40
C ARG A 260 -7.66 -32.31 -6.00
N ARG A 261 -8.24 -33.09 -5.07
CA ARG A 261 -8.39 -32.67 -3.67
C ARG A 261 -7.03 -32.42 -3.00
N ALA A 262 -6.05 -33.30 -3.24
CA ALA A 262 -4.70 -33.14 -2.72
C ALA A 262 -3.99 -31.91 -3.30
N ALA A 263 -4.16 -31.62 -4.59
CA ALA A 263 -3.60 -30.43 -5.22
C ALA A 263 -4.22 -29.13 -4.68
N LEU A 264 -5.54 -29.10 -4.51
CA LEU A 264 -6.26 -27.96 -3.92
C LEU A 264 -5.80 -27.69 -2.47
N LEU A 265 -5.62 -28.73 -1.67
CA LEU A 265 -5.10 -28.61 -0.30
C LEU A 265 -3.65 -28.08 -0.27
N ARG A 266 -2.78 -28.48 -1.20
CA ARG A 266 -1.40 -27.95 -1.30
C ARG A 266 -1.35 -26.45 -1.63
N LEU A 267 -2.37 -25.92 -2.31
CA LEU A 267 -2.50 -24.49 -2.57
C LEU A 267 -3.20 -23.72 -1.44
N GLY A 268 -3.59 -24.39 -0.35
CA GLY A 268 -4.23 -23.76 0.80
C GLY A 268 -5.71 -23.44 0.59
N TYR A 269 -6.41 -24.12 -0.34
CA TYR A 269 -7.87 -24.03 -0.38
C TYR A 269 -8.47 -24.67 0.88
N PRO A 270 -9.43 -24.01 1.54
CA PRO A 270 -10.08 -24.56 2.72
C PRO A 270 -10.88 -25.82 2.35
N GLU A 271 -10.83 -26.83 3.22
CA GLU A 271 -11.42 -28.16 2.97
C GLU A 271 -12.93 -28.10 2.71
N GLU A 272 -13.62 -27.10 3.27
CA GLU A 272 -15.05 -26.84 3.12
C GLU A 272 -15.47 -26.43 1.70
N LYS A 273 -14.52 -25.96 0.87
CA LYS A 273 -14.78 -25.50 -0.51
C LYS A 273 -14.37 -26.51 -1.58
N ILE A 274 -13.86 -27.70 -1.20
CA ILE A 274 -13.30 -28.73 -2.10
C ILE A 274 -14.29 -29.87 -2.32
#